data_AF-A0A5C9A8G2-F1
#
_entry.id   AF-A0A5C9A8G2-F1
#
_cell.length_a   1.000
_cell.length_b   1.000
_cell.length_c   1.000
_cell.angle_alpha   90.00
_cell.angle_beta   90.00
_cell.angle_gamma   90.00
#
_symmetry.space_group_name_H-M   'P 1'
#
loop_
_entity.id
_entity.type
_entity.pdbx_description
1 polymer ?
#
loop_
_entity_poly.entity_id
_entity_poly.type
_entity_poly.pdbx_seq_one_letter_code
_entity_poly.pdbx_strand_id
1 'polypeptide(L)'
;MKHLTEMVRQHKAGKTNGIYAVCSAHPLVLEAAIRYASANQTPLLIEATSNQVDQFGGYTGMTPADFRGFVCQLADSLNFPQDALILGGDHLGPNRWQNLPAAQ
;
A
#
# COMPACT_ATOMS: atom_id res chain seq x y z
N MET A 1 14.17 -8.90 1.46
CA MET A 1 14.01 -9.55 0.13
C MET A 1 12.87 -8.87 -0.61
N LYS A 2 12.85 -8.83 -1.95
CA LYS A 2 11.73 -8.27 -2.71
C LYS A 2 10.55 -9.26 -2.73
N HIS A 3 9.76 -9.31 -1.66
CA HIS A 3 8.63 -10.25 -1.48
C HIS A 3 7.74 -10.38 -2.73
N LEU A 4 7.38 -9.24 -3.34
CA LEU A 4 6.59 -9.18 -4.57
C LEU A 4 7.29 -9.83 -5.78
N THR A 5 8.56 -9.51 -6.03
CA THR A 5 9.28 -10.04 -7.20
C THR A 5 9.43 -11.56 -7.13
N GLU A 6 9.69 -12.10 -5.94
CA GLU A 6 9.76 -13.54 -5.74
C GLU A 6 8.39 -14.19 -5.94
N MET A 7 7.32 -13.59 -5.42
CA MET A 7 5.95 -14.09 -5.63
C MET A 7 5.59 -14.15 -7.12
N VAL A 8 5.90 -13.09 -7.88
CA VAL A 8 5.68 -13.03 -9.33
C VAL A 8 6.51 -14.10 -10.05
N ARG A 9 7.76 -14.32 -9.64
CA ARG A 9 8.62 -15.37 -10.20
C ARG A 9 8.00 -16.76 -10.01
N GLN A 10 7.51 -17.06 -8.80
CA GLN A 10 6.85 -18.32 -8.49
C GLN A 10 5.54 -18.50 -9.28
N HIS A 11 4.74 -17.44 -9.39
CA HIS A 11 3.51 -17.45 -10.19
C HIS A 11 3.81 -17.80 -11.66
N LYS A 12 4.81 -17.12 -12.26
CA LYS A 12 5.26 -17.40 -13.62
C LYS A 12 5.84 -18.80 -13.81
N ALA A 13 6.28 -19.46 -12.74
CA ALA A 13 6.73 -20.85 -12.74
C ALA A 13 5.59 -21.86 -12.54
N GLY A 14 4.32 -21.43 -12.57
CA GLY A 14 3.15 -22.29 -12.46
C GLY A 14 2.71 -22.58 -11.02
N LYS A 15 3.24 -21.89 -10.01
CA LYS A 15 2.73 -21.98 -8.64
C LYS A 15 1.41 -21.24 -8.52
N THR A 16 0.46 -21.83 -7.79
CA THR A 16 -0.81 -21.17 -7.42
C THR A 16 -0.56 -20.25 -6.24
N ASN A 17 -0.17 -19.01 -6.51
CA ASN A 17 0.02 -17.96 -5.52
C ASN A 17 -0.44 -16.60 -6.04
N GLY A 18 -0.63 -15.65 -5.13
CA GLY A 18 -1.01 -14.28 -5.40
C GLY A 18 -0.95 -13.43 -4.14
N ILE A 19 -1.19 -12.12 -4.30
CA ILE A 19 -1.28 -11.16 -3.20
C ILE A 19 -2.51 -10.30 -3.42
N TYR A 20 -3.21 -9.98 -2.33
CA TYR A 20 -4.28 -9.00 -2.34
C TYR A 20 -3.68 -7.60 -2.12
N ALA A 21 -4.16 -6.60 -2.85
CA ALA A 21 -3.81 -5.20 -2.64
C ALA A 21 -4.90 -4.51 -1.82
N VAL A 22 -4.54 -3.96 -0.66
CA VAL A 22 -5.47 -3.21 0.20
C VAL A 22 -5.39 -1.72 -0.16
N CYS A 23 -6.32 -1.27 -1.00
CA CYS A 23 -6.39 0.12 -1.48
C CYS A 23 -7.34 0.98 -0.62
N SER A 24 -7.03 1.12 0.67
CA SER A 24 -7.85 1.88 1.62
C SER A 24 -6.99 2.76 2.52
N ALA A 25 -7.45 3.97 2.80
CA ALA A 25 -6.86 4.86 3.80
C ALA A 25 -7.59 4.77 5.15
N HIS A 26 -8.66 3.97 5.27
CA HIS A 26 -9.46 3.93 6.48
C HIS A 26 -8.73 3.15 7.60
N PRO A 27 -8.51 3.74 8.80
CA PRO A 27 -7.71 3.11 9.86
C PRO A 27 -8.17 1.70 10.24
N LEU A 28 -9.47 1.48 10.41
CA LEU A 28 -10.01 0.16 10.75
C LEU A 28 -9.82 -0.90 9.65
N VAL A 29 -9.80 -0.49 8.38
CA VAL A 29 -9.55 -1.42 7.26
C VAL A 29 -8.09 -1.84 7.24
N LEU A 30 -7.19 -0.89 7.49
CA LEU A 30 -5.75 -1.14 7.59
C LEU A 30 -5.43 -2.02 8.81
N GLU A 31 -6.06 -1.77 9.95
CA GLU A 31 -5.93 -2.63 11.13
C GLU A 31 -6.40 -4.06 10.83
N ALA A 32 -7.57 -4.22 10.21
CA ALA A 32 -8.08 -5.54 9.83
C ALA A 32 -7.13 -6.25 8.86
N ALA A 33 -6.57 -5.53 7.89
CA ALA A 33 -5.61 -6.07 6.93
C ALA A 33 -4.31 -6.53 7.61
N ILE A 34 -3.79 -5.75 8.56
CA ILE A 34 -2.60 -6.11 9.35
C ILE A 34 -2.86 -7.35 10.20
N ARG A 35 -3.99 -7.39 10.92
CA ARG A 35 -4.37 -8.56 11.73
C ARG A 35 -4.51 -9.81 10.88
N TYR A 36 -5.14 -9.68 9.70
CA TYR A 36 -5.29 -10.80 8.77
C TYR A 36 -3.93 -11.30 8.23
N ALA A 37 -3.06 -10.38 7.78
CA ALA A 37 -1.73 -10.75 7.30
C ALA A 37 -0.90 -11.41 8.40
N SER A 38 -0.97 -10.90 9.63
CA SER A 38 -0.29 -11.47 10.80
C SER A 38 -0.78 -12.89 11.09
N ALA A 39 -2.09 -13.13 11.09
CA ALA A 39 -2.67 -14.44 11.37
C ALA A 39 -2.29 -15.49 10.31
N ASN A 40 -2.08 -15.06 9.06
CA ASN A 40 -1.73 -15.95 7.94
C ASN A 40 -0.23 -15.97 7.62
N GLN A 41 0.59 -15.21 8.35
CA GLN A 41 2.03 -15.09 8.13
C GLN A 41 2.39 -14.70 6.68
N THR A 42 1.59 -13.81 6.09
CA THR A 42 1.78 -13.34 4.72
C THR A 42 2.37 -11.92 4.68
N PRO A 43 3.11 -11.55 3.62
CA PRO A 43 3.35 -10.15 3.32
C PRO A 43 2.03 -9.39 3.15
N LEU A 44 2.04 -8.09 3.44
CA LEU A 44 0.89 -7.22 3.29
C LEU A 44 1.19 -6.11 2.28
N LEU A 45 0.37 -6.01 1.23
CA LEU A 45 0.41 -4.91 0.27
C LEU A 45 -0.71 -3.91 0.58
N ILE A 46 -0.32 -2.68 0.90
CA ILE A 46 -1.22 -1.53 1.07
C ILE A 46 -0.86 -0.50 0.00
N GLU A 47 -1.86 0.00 -0.71
CA GLU A 47 -1.68 1.00 -1.76
C GLU A 47 -2.50 2.25 -1.48
N ALA A 48 -1.96 3.40 -1.88
CA ALA A 48 -2.68 4.67 -1.88
C ALA A 48 -2.74 5.24 -3.30
N THR A 49 -3.92 5.73 -3.68
CA THR A 49 -4.13 6.45 -4.94
C THR A 49 -3.54 7.86 -4.87
N SER A 50 -3.20 8.42 -6.04
CA SER A 50 -2.81 9.84 -6.17
C SER A 50 -3.87 10.83 -5.67
N ASN A 51 -5.15 10.43 -5.60
CA ASN A 51 -6.22 11.25 -5.03
C ASN A 51 -6.21 11.22 -3.49
N GLN A 52 -5.91 10.07 -2.89
CA GLN A 52 -5.82 9.88 -1.44
C GLN A 52 -4.63 10.64 -0.86
N VAL A 53 -3.44 10.38 -1.42
CA VAL A 53 -2.14 10.77 -0.88
C VAL A 53 -1.31 11.35 -2.02
N ASP A 54 -0.86 12.58 -1.88
CA ASP A 54 0.04 13.24 -2.82
C ASP A 54 0.92 14.29 -2.13
N GLN A 55 1.75 15.02 -2.89
CA GLN A 55 2.63 16.05 -2.34
C GLN A 55 1.89 17.23 -1.66
N PHE A 56 0.58 17.33 -1.84
CA PHE A 56 -0.28 18.37 -1.27
C PHE A 56 -1.23 17.82 -0.18
N GLY A 57 -1.08 16.54 0.21
CA GLY A 57 -1.89 15.89 1.24
C GLY A 57 -3.09 15.11 0.70
N GLY A 58 -3.40 15.24 -0.58
CA GLY A 58 -4.61 14.73 -1.17
C GLY A 58 -5.91 14.99 -0.40
N TYR A 59 -6.90 14.10 -0.50
CA TYR A 59 -8.13 14.25 0.30
C TYR A 59 -7.96 13.76 1.74
N THR A 60 -6.90 13.02 2.04
CA THR A 60 -6.64 12.49 3.39
C THR A 60 -5.89 13.48 4.28
N GLY A 61 -5.31 14.54 3.69
CA GLY A 61 -4.36 15.44 4.36
C GLY A 61 -2.96 14.85 4.54
N MET A 62 -2.64 13.70 3.94
CA MET A 62 -1.37 12.99 4.10
C MET A 62 -0.49 13.07 2.84
N THR A 63 0.79 13.39 3.03
CA THR A 63 1.82 13.14 2.01
C THR A 63 2.21 11.65 1.98
N PRO A 64 2.95 11.18 0.95
CA PRO A 64 3.45 9.81 0.93
C PRO A 64 4.29 9.45 2.17
N ALA A 65 5.03 10.42 2.73
CA ALA A 65 5.79 10.23 3.96
C ALA A 65 4.87 10.07 5.18
N ASP A 66 3.81 10.87 5.27
CA ASP A 66 2.82 10.79 6.35
C ASP A 66 2.06 9.47 6.29
N PHE A 67 1.60 9.06 5.10
CA PHE A 67 0.89 7.80 4.91
C PHE A 67 1.77 6.60 5.29
N ARG A 68 3.04 6.59 4.88
CA ARG A 68 4.01 5.58 5.33
C ARG A 68 4.13 5.58 6.85
N GLY A 69 4.33 6.76 7.46
CA GLY A 69 4.48 6.89 8.91
C GLY A 69 3.27 6.34 9.67
N PHE A 70 2.08 6.69 9.20
CA PHE A 70 0.81 6.21 9.75
C PHE A 70 0.69 4.67 9.68
N VAL A 71 0.95 4.06 8.51
CA VAL A 71 0.86 2.60 8.36
C VAL A 71 1.94 1.88 9.18
N CYS A 72 3.17 2.41 9.23
CA CYS A 72 4.25 1.85 10.05
C CYS A 72 3.91 1.89 11.54
N GLN A 73 3.38 3.01 12.05
CA GLN A 73 2.95 3.13 13.45
C GLN A 73 1.84 2.13 13.78
N LEU A 74 0.88 1.95 12.88
CA LEU A 74 -0.18 0.97 13.05
C LEU A 74 0.38 -0.48 13.06
N ALA A 75 1.29 -0.80 12.15
CA ALA A 75 1.98 -2.10 12.13
C ALA A 75 2.74 -2.37 13.43
N ASP A 76 3.50 -1.38 13.93
CA ASP A 76 4.23 -1.49 15.19
C ASP A 76 3.29 -1.74 16.38
N SER A 77 2.19 -0.99 16.46
CA SER A 77 1.18 -1.16 17.52
C SER A 77 0.50 -2.52 17.52
N LEU A 78 0.51 -3.21 16.38
CA LEU A 78 -0.08 -4.53 16.17
C LEU A 78 0.99 -5.65 16.11
N ASN A 79 2.25 -5.31 16.43
CA ASN A 79 3.40 -6.22 16.39
C ASN A 79 3.60 -6.89 15.02
N PHE A 80 3.21 -6.23 13.93
CA PHE A 80 3.41 -6.72 12.57
C PHE A 80 4.79 -6.30 12.04
N PRO A 81 5.58 -7.22 11.48
CA PRO A 81 6.95 -6.92 11.11
C PRO A 81 7.00 -6.02 9.86
N GLN A 82 7.64 -4.87 9.97
CA GLN A 82 7.66 -3.86 8.90
C GLN A 82 8.36 -4.33 7.61
N ASP A 83 9.23 -5.34 7.67
CA ASP A 83 9.86 -5.93 6.48
C ASP A 83 8.88 -6.76 5.64
N ALA A 84 7.77 -7.23 6.24
CA ALA A 84 6.67 -7.88 5.55
C ALA A 84 5.64 -6.89 4.97
N LEU A 85 5.75 -5.59 5.30
CA LEU A 85 4.89 -4.54 4.79
C LEU A 85 5.41 -4.02 3.44
N ILE A 86 4.51 -3.91 2.48
CA ILE A 86 4.77 -3.38 1.15
C ILE A 86 3.82 -2.20 0.92
N LEU A 87 4.39 -1.05 0.56
CA LEU A 87 3.64 0.16 0.24
C LEU A 87 3.71 0.43 -1.26
N GLY A 88 2.55 0.52 -1.90
CA GLY A 88 2.40 0.80 -3.32
C GLY A 88 1.69 2.13 -3.59
N GLY A 89 1.84 2.63 -4.82
CA GLY A 89 1.07 3.75 -5.34
C GLY A 89 0.14 3.28 -6.44
N ASP A 90 -1.15 3.51 -6.26
CA ASP A 90 -2.19 3.13 -7.21
C ASP A 90 -2.49 4.29 -8.18
N HIS A 91 -2.63 3.99 -9.46
CA HIS A 91 -2.91 4.95 -10.53
C HIS A 91 -2.07 6.25 -10.46
N LEU A 92 -0.77 6.12 -10.22
CA LEU A 92 0.14 7.26 -10.24
C LEU A 92 0.23 7.83 -11.66
N GLY A 93 0.12 9.15 -11.76
CA GLY A 93 0.09 9.87 -13.03
C GLY A 93 -0.75 11.15 -12.93
N PRO A 94 -1.10 11.78 -14.06
CA PRO A 94 -1.78 13.07 -14.09
C PRO A 94 -3.28 13.01 -13.72
N ASN A 95 -3.77 11.89 -13.18
CA ASN A 95 -5.19 11.66 -12.93
C ASN A 95 -5.84 12.76 -12.08
N ARG A 96 -5.17 13.21 -11.03
CA ARG A 96 -5.64 14.27 -10.14
C ARG A 96 -5.72 15.64 -10.84
N TRP A 97 -4.89 15.85 -11.84
CA TRP A 97 -4.67 17.13 -12.51
C TRP A 97 -5.16 17.14 -13.96
N GLN A 98 -6.11 16.25 -14.31
CA GLN A 98 -6.68 16.20 -15.67
C GLN A 98 -7.32 17.51 -16.13
N ASN A 99 -7.69 18.38 -15.19
CA ASN A 99 -8.23 19.71 -15.47
C ASN A 99 -7.15 20.75 -15.83
N LEU A 100 -5.86 20.39 -15.75
CA LEU A 100 -4.73 21.25 -16.10
C LEU A 100 -4.22 20.93 -17.53
N PRO A 101 -3.53 21.87 -18.19
CA PRO A 101 -2.81 21.59 -19.42
C PRO A 101 -1.77 20.49 -19.22
N ALA A 102 -1.56 19.61 -20.20
CA ALA A 102 -0.65 18.46 -20.10
C ALA A 102 0.82 18.80 -19.76
N ALA A 103 1.24 20.07 -19.93
CA ALA A 103 2.57 20.54 -19.57
C ALA A 103 2.71 20.93 -18.08
N GLN A 104 1.61 20.96 -17.32
CA GLN A 104 1.54 21.22 -15.88
C GLN A 104 1.24 19.93 -15.13
#